data_AF-A0A958L3K7-F1
#
_entry.id   AF-A0A958L3K7-F1
#
_cell.length_a   1.000
_cell.length_b   1.000
_cell.length_c   1.000
_cell.angle_alpha   90.00
_cell.angle_beta   90.00
_cell.angle_gamma   90.00
#
_symmetry.space_group_name_H-M   'P 1'
#
loop_
_entity.id
_entity.type
_entity.pdbx_description
1 polymer ?
#
loop_
_entity_poly.entity_id
_entity_poly.type
_entity_poly.pdbx_seq_one_letter_code
_entity_poly.pdbx_strand_id
1 'polypeptide(L)'
;MYLHNRVLWCSVIALFLPSLLCAQDRSSVQQGEIQFEQEEKDLTYSDVQRMTIEKLENFANLIRQGNPSSEAKLSDREIRYITSAYLFCTIRKGSCPMILQTLFETDLVPSVANKESSCPNLSRLWKYWVQSDMERRAELDVPIGVVPKYQQFKKEARPKFIKCKETIDTVREHSPAGPEFFSSRYGEGSPQLSQILKTIVLLRAFEKKKINLFSAQGIK
;
A
#
# COMPACT_ATOMS: atom_id res chain seq x y z
N MET A 1 -45.14 -29.82 -12.77
CA MET A 1 -46.21 -30.42 -13.60
C MET A 1 -47.25 -29.35 -13.86
N TYR A 2 -47.68 -29.25 -15.11
CA TYR A 2 -48.26 -28.07 -15.78
C TYR A 2 -49.61 -27.58 -15.22
N LEU A 3 -49.76 -26.25 -15.13
CA LEU A 3 -51.05 -25.55 -15.13
C LEU A 3 -51.04 -24.49 -16.25
N HIS A 4 -51.92 -24.71 -17.22
CA HIS A 4 -52.37 -23.81 -18.29
C HIS A 4 -53.14 -22.61 -17.70
N ASN A 5 -52.93 -21.34 -18.11
CA ASN A 5 -53.24 -20.64 -19.38
C ASN A 5 -54.57 -19.85 -19.31
N ARG A 6 -54.62 -18.69 -20.02
CA ARG A 6 -55.70 -17.65 -20.19
C ARG A 6 -55.47 -16.37 -19.36
N VAL A 7 -55.58 -15.10 -19.82
CA VAL A 7 -56.28 -14.40 -20.93
C VAL A 7 -55.49 -13.10 -21.25
N LEU A 8 -55.00 -12.83 -22.47
CA LEU A 8 -55.48 -11.92 -23.55
C LEU A 8 -55.92 -10.45 -23.22
N TRP A 9 -55.17 -9.50 -23.81
CA TRP A 9 -55.57 -8.33 -24.65
C TRP A 9 -56.17 -7.04 -24.06
N CYS A 10 -55.53 -5.91 -24.40
CA CYS A 10 -56.05 -4.71 -25.12
C CYS A 10 -55.03 -3.55 -24.95
N SER A 11 -54.27 -3.14 -25.97
CA SER A 11 -54.62 -2.31 -27.14
C SER A 11 -54.88 -0.82 -26.82
N VAL A 12 -53.87 0.01 -27.16
CA VAL A 12 -53.90 1.28 -27.94
C VAL A 12 -54.95 2.35 -27.58
N ILE A 13 -54.51 3.61 -27.42
CA ILE A 13 -55.02 4.81 -28.13
C ILE A 13 -54.12 6.03 -27.84
N ALA A 14 -53.66 6.65 -28.93
CA ALA A 14 -52.98 7.94 -29.02
C ALA A 14 -53.98 9.11 -28.95
N LEU A 15 -53.49 10.35 -28.78
CA LEU A 15 -53.94 11.65 -29.37
C LEU A 15 -53.43 12.79 -28.46
N PHE A 16 -52.45 13.60 -28.84
CA PHE A 16 -52.44 14.77 -29.74
C PHE A 16 -53.17 16.05 -29.23
N LEU A 17 -52.33 17.05 -28.85
CA LEU A 17 -52.43 18.53 -29.07
C LEU A 17 -53.50 19.38 -28.31
N PRO A 18 -53.45 20.73 -28.30
CA PRO A 18 -52.30 21.64 -28.06
C PRO A 18 -52.65 22.96 -27.29
N SER A 19 -51.60 23.76 -27.00
CA SER A 19 -51.56 25.24 -26.91
C SER A 19 -52.14 26.01 -25.70
N LEU A 20 -51.25 26.80 -25.08
CA LEU A 20 -51.28 28.28 -24.89
C LEU A 20 -51.17 28.83 -23.45
N LEU A 21 -50.26 29.81 -23.33
CA LEU A 21 -50.16 30.91 -22.35
C LEU A 21 -49.58 30.51 -20.97
N CYS A 22 -48.57 31.15 -20.39
CA CYS A 22 -48.07 32.52 -20.50
C CYS A 22 -46.55 32.57 -20.32
N ALA A 23 -45.94 33.59 -20.91
CA ALA A 23 -44.61 34.07 -20.57
C ALA A 23 -44.50 34.41 -19.08
N GLN A 24 -43.41 34.02 -18.44
CA GLN A 24 -42.88 34.78 -17.32
C GLN A 24 -41.36 34.69 -17.30
N ASP A 25 -40.76 35.81 -17.72
CA ASP A 25 -39.36 36.13 -17.57
C ASP A 25 -38.99 36.12 -16.08
N ARG A 26 -38.12 35.18 -15.70
CA ARG A 26 -37.22 35.30 -14.55
C ARG A 26 -35.93 34.61 -14.92
N SER A 27 -34.96 35.42 -15.32
CA SER A 27 -33.53 35.12 -15.24
C SER A 27 -33.17 34.62 -13.83
N SER A 28 -33.33 33.32 -13.56
CA SER A 28 -32.57 32.67 -12.51
C SER A 28 -31.21 32.34 -13.11
N VAL A 29 -30.23 33.18 -12.81
CA VAL A 29 -28.81 32.83 -12.91
C VAL A 29 -28.67 31.47 -12.24
N GLN A 30 -28.46 30.42 -13.04
CA GLN A 30 -27.96 29.14 -12.53
C GLN A 30 -26.59 29.46 -11.92
N GLN A 31 -26.57 29.78 -10.64
CA GLN A 31 -25.38 29.60 -9.83
C GLN A 31 -25.18 28.08 -9.75
N GLY A 32 -24.58 27.54 -10.81
CA GLY A 32 -23.81 26.31 -10.67
C GLY A 32 -22.74 26.64 -9.64
N GLU A 33 -22.90 26.07 -8.45
CA GLU A 33 -21.85 26.06 -7.47
C GLU A 33 -20.73 25.21 -8.08
N ILE A 34 -19.76 25.88 -8.70
CA ILE A 34 -18.51 25.25 -9.10
C ILE A 34 -17.83 24.93 -7.77
N GLN A 35 -18.06 23.72 -7.26
CA GLN A 35 -17.14 23.13 -6.31
C GLN A 35 -15.81 23.05 -7.04
N PHE A 36 -14.95 24.02 -6.78
CA PHE A 36 -13.54 23.88 -7.10
C PHE A 36 -13.11 22.61 -6.38
N GLU A 37 -12.82 21.56 -7.17
CA GLU A 37 -11.99 20.46 -6.72
C GLU A 37 -10.81 21.13 -6.03
N GLN A 38 -10.76 20.96 -4.71
CA GLN A 38 -9.70 21.49 -3.88
C GLN A 38 -8.42 20.97 -4.52
N GLU A 39 -7.66 21.85 -5.18
CA GLU A 39 -6.42 21.46 -5.86
C GLU A 39 -5.63 20.61 -4.86
N GLU A 40 -5.57 19.30 -5.11
CA GLU A 40 -4.81 18.39 -4.30
C GLU A 40 -3.37 18.86 -4.43
N LYS A 41 -2.92 19.63 -3.44
CA LYS A 41 -1.61 20.23 -3.46
C LYS A 41 -0.61 19.11 -3.70
N ASP A 42 0.08 19.16 -4.84
CA ASP A 42 1.00 18.10 -5.22
C ASP A 42 2.08 17.97 -4.14
N LEU A 43 1.95 16.92 -3.31
CA LEU A 43 2.91 16.65 -2.24
C LEU A 43 4.29 16.50 -2.86
N THR A 44 5.27 17.22 -2.31
CA THR A 44 6.65 17.08 -2.77
C THR A 44 7.20 15.71 -2.40
N TYR A 45 8.27 15.26 -3.07
CA TYR A 45 8.92 14.00 -2.71
C TYR A 45 9.39 14.01 -1.24
N SER A 46 9.78 15.17 -0.73
CA SER A 46 10.24 15.35 0.65
C SER A 46 9.08 15.17 1.63
N ASP A 47 7.87 15.61 1.26
CA ASP A 47 6.68 15.41 2.09
C ASP A 47 6.31 13.93 2.16
N VAL A 48 6.29 13.24 1.02
CA VAL A 48 6.02 11.78 0.98
C VAL A 48 7.05 11.00 1.78
N GLN A 49 8.33 11.38 1.68
CA GLN A 49 9.41 10.77 2.44
C GLN A 49 9.19 10.95 3.95
N ARG A 50 8.94 12.17 4.40
CA ARG A 50 8.71 12.48 5.82
C ARG A 50 7.48 11.77 6.36
N MET A 51 6.36 11.83 5.64
CA MET A 51 5.11 11.13 6.00
C MET A 51 5.33 9.62 6.15
N THR A 52 6.05 9.01 5.20
CA THR A 52 6.36 7.56 5.28
C THR A 52 7.15 7.24 6.56
N ILE A 53 8.16 8.07 6.88
CA ILE A 53 9.00 7.84 8.05
C ILE A 53 8.19 7.99 9.34
N GLU A 54 7.43 9.08 9.47
CA GLU A 54 6.58 9.35 10.64
C GLU A 54 5.56 8.23 10.85
N LYS A 55 4.97 7.71 9.76
CA LYS A 55 4.02 6.61 9.84
C LYS A 55 4.65 5.30 10.31
N LEU A 56 5.87 5.00 9.86
CA LEU A 56 6.62 3.84 10.36
C LEU A 56 7.08 4.02 11.82
N GLU A 57 7.43 5.24 12.23
CA GLU A 57 7.73 5.56 13.63
C GLU A 57 6.51 5.39 14.53
N ASN A 58 5.35 5.90 14.10
CA ASN A 58 4.08 5.72 14.80
C ASN A 58 3.71 4.24 14.88
N PHE A 59 3.83 3.50 13.78
CA PHE A 59 3.63 2.05 13.76
C PHE A 59 4.55 1.34 14.78
N ALA A 60 5.85 1.67 14.80
CA ALA A 60 6.81 1.10 15.75
C ALA A 60 6.47 1.42 17.21
N ASN A 61 5.93 2.61 17.49
CA ASN A 61 5.50 2.99 18.83
C ASN A 61 4.22 2.26 19.26
N LEU A 62 3.25 2.11 18.36
CA LEU A 62 1.99 1.41 18.64
C LEU A 62 2.22 -0.08 18.94
N ILE A 63 3.07 -0.76 18.15
CA ILE A 63 3.38 -2.18 18.40
C ILE A 63 4.13 -2.39 19.73
N ARG A 64 5.00 -1.44 20.13
CA ARG A 64 5.69 -1.49 21.43
C ARG A 64 4.73 -1.33 22.61
N GLN A 65 3.69 -0.52 22.43
CA GLN A 65 2.64 -0.34 23.43
C GLN A 65 1.66 -1.52 23.46
N GLY A 66 1.85 -2.54 22.62
CA GLY A 66 0.91 -3.66 22.50
C GLY A 66 -0.44 -3.25 21.93
N ASN A 67 -0.50 -2.13 21.20
CA ASN A 67 -1.73 -1.62 20.58
C ASN A 67 -1.72 -1.93 19.07
N PRO A 68 -2.35 -3.04 18.62
CA PRO A 68 -2.40 -3.40 17.22
C PRO A 68 -3.45 -2.56 16.49
N SER A 69 -3.18 -1.26 16.30
CA SER A 69 -4.05 -0.40 15.51
C SER A 69 -3.91 -0.71 14.00
N SER A 70 -5.02 -0.50 13.28
CA SER A 70 -5.16 -0.70 11.82
C SER A 70 -4.42 0.34 10.95
N GLU A 71 -3.78 1.34 11.57
CA GLU A 71 -3.18 2.50 10.87
C GLU A 71 -1.91 2.19 10.05
N ALA A 72 -1.48 0.92 9.98
CA ALA A 72 -0.30 0.51 9.23
C ALA A 72 -0.48 0.52 7.69
N LYS A 73 -1.68 0.85 7.18
CA LYS A 73 -1.93 0.92 5.72
C LYS A 73 -1.26 2.14 5.12
N LEU A 74 -0.27 1.92 4.26
CA LEU A 74 0.44 2.98 3.55
C LEU A 74 -0.34 3.43 2.30
N SER A 75 -0.23 4.70 1.94
CA SER A 75 -0.73 5.24 0.67
C SER A 75 0.14 4.78 -0.51
N ASP A 76 -0.36 4.97 -1.72
CA ASP A 76 0.37 4.57 -2.92
C ASP A 76 1.67 5.37 -3.12
N ARG A 77 1.68 6.66 -2.75
CA ARG A 77 2.90 7.49 -2.79
C ARG A 77 3.96 6.97 -1.81
N GLU A 78 3.54 6.59 -0.58
CA GLU A 78 4.43 6.01 0.43
C GLU A 78 4.97 4.64 -0.01
N ILE A 79 4.13 3.76 -0.59
CA ILE A 79 4.60 2.47 -1.13
C ILE A 79 5.59 2.67 -2.28
N ARG A 80 5.34 3.60 -3.20
CA ARG A 80 6.28 3.92 -4.29
C ARG A 80 7.61 4.40 -3.73
N TYR A 81 7.60 5.28 -2.73
CA TYR A 81 8.80 5.73 -2.03
C TYR A 81 9.57 4.55 -1.40
N ILE A 82 8.90 3.65 -0.67
CA ILE A 82 9.55 2.46 -0.08
C ILE A 82 10.08 1.51 -1.15
N THR A 83 9.37 1.36 -2.27
CA THR A 83 9.83 0.56 -3.41
C THR A 83 11.12 1.14 -3.99
N SER A 84 11.21 2.46 -4.16
CA SER A 84 12.45 3.15 -4.56
C SER A 84 13.56 2.96 -3.54
N ALA A 85 13.25 3.09 -2.25
CA ALA A 85 14.21 2.90 -1.17
C ALA A 85 14.77 1.48 -1.19
N TYR A 86 13.93 0.48 -1.46
CA TYR A 86 14.33 -0.91 -1.59
C TYR A 86 15.24 -1.14 -2.79
N LEU A 87 14.93 -0.58 -3.96
CA LEU A 87 15.80 -0.65 -5.14
C LEU A 87 17.15 0.02 -4.87
N PHE A 88 17.14 1.26 -4.37
CA PHE A 88 18.36 2.02 -4.11
C PHE A 88 19.27 1.27 -3.12
N CYS A 89 18.68 0.74 -2.04
CA CYS A 89 19.40 -0.08 -1.08
C CYS A 89 19.96 -1.35 -1.74
N THR A 90 19.16 -2.01 -2.59
CA THR A 90 19.54 -3.21 -3.34
C THR A 90 20.76 -2.98 -4.22
N ILE A 91 20.74 -1.92 -5.03
CA ILE A 91 21.84 -1.54 -5.90
C ILE A 91 23.11 -1.22 -5.11
N ARG A 92 23.00 -0.61 -3.92
CA ARG A 92 24.18 -0.20 -3.16
C ARG A 92 24.77 -1.28 -2.26
N LYS A 93 23.96 -2.20 -1.75
CA LYS A 93 24.34 -3.13 -0.66
C LYS A 93 23.94 -4.58 -0.91
N GLY A 94 23.41 -4.89 -2.09
CA GLY A 94 22.71 -6.16 -2.33
C GLY A 94 21.36 -6.17 -1.62
N SER A 95 20.72 -7.33 -1.49
CA SER A 95 19.36 -7.43 -0.92
C SER A 95 19.19 -6.69 0.42
N CYS A 96 18.14 -5.90 0.54
CA CYS A 96 17.76 -5.20 1.77
C CYS A 96 16.51 -5.78 2.42
N PRO A 97 16.61 -6.99 3.02
CA PRO A 97 15.45 -7.70 3.57
C PRO A 97 14.74 -6.94 4.69
N MET A 98 15.43 -6.04 5.40
CA MET A 98 14.84 -5.24 6.48
C MET A 98 13.65 -4.39 6.02
N ILE A 99 13.72 -3.83 4.81
CA ILE A 99 12.63 -3.02 4.23
C ILE A 99 11.41 -3.90 3.96
N LEU A 100 11.63 -5.06 3.32
CA LEU A 100 10.56 -6.03 3.04
C LEU A 100 9.99 -6.63 4.32
N GLN A 101 10.83 -6.88 5.33
CA GLN A 101 10.38 -7.34 6.63
C GLN A 101 9.53 -6.28 7.34
N THR A 102 9.92 -5.01 7.25
CA THR A 102 9.13 -3.90 7.81
C THR A 102 7.74 -3.84 7.17
N LEU A 103 7.67 -3.91 5.84
CA LEU A 103 6.38 -3.97 5.14
C LEU A 103 5.58 -5.22 5.48
N PHE A 104 6.23 -6.37 5.61
CA PHE A 104 5.59 -7.59 6.09
C PHE A 104 4.96 -7.39 7.47
N GLU A 105 5.67 -6.78 8.43
CA GLU A 105 5.09 -6.51 9.75
C GLU A 105 3.91 -5.53 9.67
N THR A 106 3.97 -4.51 8.79
CA THR A 106 2.83 -3.57 8.59
C THR A 106 1.58 -4.25 8.02
N ASP A 107 1.74 -5.38 7.33
CA ASP A 107 0.63 -6.20 6.84
C ASP A 107 0.21 -7.27 7.87
N LEU A 108 1.17 -7.85 8.59
CA LEU A 108 0.95 -8.91 9.57
C LEU A 108 0.18 -8.41 10.80
N VAL A 109 0.56 -7.26 11.37
CA VAL A 109 -0.10 -6.72 12.58
C VAL A 109 -1.61 -6.57 12.39
N PRO A 110 -2.11 -5.83 11.38
CA PRO A 110 -3.55 -5.72 11.16
C PRO A 110 -4.17 -7.05 10.74
N SER A 111 -3.44 -7.92 10.03
CA SER A 111 -3.93 -9.26 9.67
C SER A 111 -4.22 -10.13 10.89
N VAL A 112 -3.31 -10.13 11.87
CA VAL A 112 -3.48 -10.85 13.12
C VAL A 112 -4.62 -10.25 13.94
N ALA A 113 -4.69 -8.91 14.02
CA ALA A 113 -5.74 -8.21 14.76
C ALA A 113 -7.14 -8.49 14.19
N ASN A 114 -7.28 -8.47 12.86
CA ASN A 114 -8.55 -8.66 12.16
C ASN A 114 -8.86 -10.13 11.83
N LYS A 115 -7.96 -11.06 12.18
CA LYS A 115 -8.05 -12.49 11.84
C LYS A 115 -8.18 -12.77 10.34
N GLU A 116 -7.66 -11.89 9.49
CA GLU A 116 -7.69 -11.99 8.03
C GLU A 116 -6.27 -12.01 7.49
N SER A 117 -5.97 -12.89 6.52
CA SER A 117 -4.63 -12.97 5.94
C SER A 117 -4.52 -12.08 4.70
N SER A 118 -4.12 -10.84 4.92
CA SER A 118 -4.07 -9.79 3.91
C SER A 118 -2.72 -9.08 3.90
N CYS A 119 -2.18 -8.79 2.71
CA CYS A 119 -0.92 -8.06 2.59
C CYS A 119 -0.98 -6.98 1.50
N PRO A 120 -1.80 -5.94 1.72
CA PRO A 120 -1.99 -4.86 0.76
C PRO A 120 -0.70 -4.06 0.51
N ASN A 121 0.19 -3.90 1.49
CA ASN A 121 1.41 -3.12 1.31
C ASN A 121 2.43 -3.90 0.47
N LEU A 122 2.72 -5.16 0.82
CA LEU A 122 3.63 -6.01 0.04
C LEU A 122 3.12 -6.28 -1.38
N SER A 123 1.81 -6.54 -1.53
CA SER A 123 1.22 -6.76 -2.86
C SER A 123 1.42 -5.54 -3.77
N ARG A 124 1.16 -4.33 -3.25
CA ARG A 124 1.39 -3.09 -4.01
C ARG A 124 2.88 -2.84 -4.28
N LEU A 125 3.77 -3.11 -3.33
CA LEU A 125 5.22 -3.03 -3.59
C LEU A 125 5.62 -3.91 -4.76
N TRP A 126 5.22 -5.19 -4.77
CA TRP A 126 5.58 -6.10 -5.85
C TRP A 126 4.95 -5.71 -7.18
N LYS A 127 3.73 -5.18 -7.15
CA LYS A 127 3.10 -4.60 -8.34
C LYS A 127 3.96 -3.46 -8.92
N TYR A 128 4.38 -2.49 -8.11
CA TYR A 128 5.25 -1.42 -8.58
C TYR A 128 6.64 -1.91 -8.99
N TRP A 129 7.18 -2.89 -8.28
CA TRP A 129 8.46 -3.53 -8.61
C TRP A 129 8.46 -4.10 -10.03
N VAL A 130 7.39 -4.81 -10.40
CA VAL A 130 7.20 -5.38 -11.75
C VAL A 130 6.88 -4.29 -12.76
N GLN A 131 5.93 -3.40 -12.47
CA GLN A 131 5.47 -2.38 -13.42
C GLN A 131 6.56 -1.37 -13.83
N SER A 132 7.59 -1.18 -13.01
CA SER A 132 8.68 -0.26 -13.28
C SER A 132 10.00 -0.95 -13.66
N ASP A 133 9.94 -2.25 -14.00
CA ASP A 133 11.10 -3.06 -14.36
C ASP A 133 12.24 -3.00 -13.33
N MET A 134 11.90 -2.88 -12.04
CA MET A 134 12.90 -2.70 -10.98
C MET A 134 13.79 -3.93 -10.81
N GLU A 135 13.27 -5.12 -11.14
CA GLU A 135 14.08 -6.35 -11.16
C GLU A 135 15.22 -6.24 -12.17
N ARG A 136 14.91 -5.81 -13.39
CA ARG A 136 15.90 -5.65 -14.45
C ARG A 136 16.94 -4.58 -14.08
N ARG A 137 16.51 -3.46 -13.50
CA ARG A 137 17.43 -2.41 -13.02
C ARG A 137 18.34 -2.95 -11.92
N ALA A 138 17.79 -3.67 -10.95
CA ALA A 138 18.59 -4.30 -9.91
C ALA A 138 19.61 -5.29 -10.51
N GLU A 139 19.23 -6.11 -11.48
CA GLU A 139 20.16 -7.06 -12.10
C GLU A 139 21.32 -6.40 -12.85
N LEU A 140 21.10 -5.22 -13.45
CA LEU A 140 22.11 -4.47 -14.19
C LEU A 140 23.01 -3.61 -13.29
N ASP A 141 22.42 -2.99 -12.26
CA ASP A 141 23.10 -1.97 -11.46
C ASP A 141 23.72 -2.52 -10.16
N VAL A 142 23.35 -3.74 -9.75
CA VAL A 142 23.92 -4.37 -8.54
C VAL A 142 25.40 -4.71 -8.78
N PRO A 143 26.34 -4.25 -7.92
CA PRO A 143 27.75 -4.55 -8.06
C PRO A 143 28.02 -6.05 -8.05
N ILE A 144 28.94 -6.51 -8.90
CA ILE A 144 29.30 -7.94 -9.04
C ILE A 144 29.58 -8.59 -7.67
N GLY A 145 30.27 -7.88 -6.77
CA GLY A 145 30.61 -8.39 -5.43
C GLY A 145 29.42 -8.70 -4.52
N VAL A 146 28.21 -8.21 -4.82
CA VAL A 146 26.99 -8.49 -4.03
C VAL A 146 25.96 -9.32 -4.81
N VAL A 147 26.23 -9.67 -6.07
CA VAL A 147 25.35 -10.52 -6.91
C VAL A 147 25.07 -11.88 -6.26
N PRO A 148 26.04 -12.63 -5.71
CA PRO A 148 25.75 -13.93 -5.08
C PRO A 148 24.74 -13.80 -3.93
N LYS A 149 24.91 -12.79 -3.07
CA LYS A 149 23.99 -12.51 -1.96
C LYS A 149 22.61 -12.12 -2.45
N TYR A 150 22.52 -11.32 -3.51
CA TYR A 150 21.25 -10.92 -4.11
C TYR A 150 20.50 -12.13 -4.71
N GLN A 151 21.20 -13.01 -5.43
CA GLN A 151 20.61 -14.22 -6.00
C GLN A 151 20.19 -15.23 -4.93
N GLN A 152 20.99 -15.39 -3.87
CA GLN A 152 20.61 -16.21 -2.73
C GLN A 152 19.33 -15.68 -2.06
N PHE A 153 19.27 -14.36 -1.82
CA PHE A 153 18.06 -13.74 -1.28
C PHE A 153 16.85 -13.97 -2.18
N LYS A 154 16.99 -13.83 -3.50
CA LYS A 154 15.93 -14.12 -4.49
C LYS A 154 15.38 -15.53 -4.36
N LYS A 155 16.26 -16.51 -4.23
CA LYS A 155 15.91 -17.93 -4.18
C LYS A 155 15.30 -18.34 -2.85
N GLU A 156 15.88 -17.89 -1.74
CA GLU A 156 15.59 -18.44 -0.40
C GLU A 156 14.65 -17.57 0.40
N ALA A 157 14.94 -16.27 0.49
CA ALA A 157 14.26 -15.38 1.43
C ALA A 157 13.14 -14.54 0.80
N ARG A 158 13.23 -14.21 -0.50
CA ARG A 158 12.20 -13.44 -1.21
C ARG A 158 10.83 -14.13 -1.28
N PRO A 159 10.73 -15.47 -1.50
CA PRO A 159 9.44 -16.13 -1.65
C PRO A 159 8.46 -15.86 -0.52
N LYS A 160 8.92 -15.75 0.74
CA LYS A 160 8.05 -15.43 1.90
C LYS A 160 7.37 -14.06 1.80
N PHE A 161 8.00 -13.09 1.13
CA PHE A 161 7.42 -11.76 0.94
C PHE A 161 6.50 -11.67 -0.27
N ILE A 162 6.71 -12.53 -1.28
CA ILE A 162 5.83 -12.64 -2.44
C ILE A 162 4.56 -13.41 -2.04
N LYS A 163 4.75 -14.54 -1.37
CA LYS A 163 3.70 -15.39 -0.80
C LYS A 163 3.35 -14.95 0.62
N CYS A 164 3.14 -13.65 0.77
CA CYS A 164 2.94 -13.03 2.08
C CYS A 164 1.73 -13.59 2.82
N LYS A 165 0.63 -13.92 2.10
CA LYS A 165 -0.57 -14.49 2.71
C LYS A 165 -0.29 -15.84 3.38
N GLU A 166 0.32 -16.77 2.64
CA GLU A 166 0.75 -18.08 3.15
C GLU A 166 1.69 -17.92 4.36
N THR A 167 2.57 -16.93 4.31
CA THR A 167 3.50 -16.65 5.41
C THR A 167 2.77 -16.08 6.63
N ILE A 168 1.77 -15.22 6.45
CA ILE A 168 0.91 -14.70 7.53
C ILE A 168 0.10 -15.85 8.14
N ASP A 169 -0.51 -16.71 7.33
CA ASP A 169 -1.25 -17.90 7.79
C ASP A 169 -0.36 -18.78 8.66
N THR A 170 0.84 -19.11 8.16
CA THR A 170 1.82 -19.90 8.91
C THR A 170 2.16 -19.24 10.24
N VAL A 171 2.41 -17.93 10.26
CA VAL A 171 2.71 -17.21 11.51
C VAL A 171 1.53 -17.26 12.48
N ARG A 172 0.29 -17.09 11.99
CA ARG A 172 -0.92 -17.13 12.81
C ARG A 172 -1.18 -18.51 13.41
N GLU A 173 -0.92 -19.58 12.67
CA GLU A 173 -1.09 -20.95 13.13
C GLU A 173 -0.09 -21.35 14.23
N HIS A 174 1.12 -20.79 14.18
CA HIS A 174 2.23 -21.17 15.07
C HIS A 174 2.50 -20.16 16.21
N SER A 175 1.67 -19.14 16.36
CA SER A 175 1.86 -18.10 17.37
C SER A 175 0.68 -18.02 18.34
N PRO A 176 0.90 -17.61 19.60
CA PRO A 176 -0.20 -17.33 20.52
C PRO A 176 -1.13 -16.27 19.93
N ALA A 177 -2.43 -16.35 20.25
CA ALA A 177 -3.41 -15.39 19.78
C ALA A 177 -3.49 -14.15 20.69
N GLY A 178 -3.95 -13.03 20.14
CA GLY A 178 -4.28 -11.84 20.95
C GLY A 178 -3.04 -11.09 21.46
N PRO A 179 -3.11 -10.42 22.64
CA PRO A 179 -2.04 -9.57 23.16
C PRO A 179 -0.68 -10.27 23.33
N GLU A 180 -0.68 -11.56 23.66
CA GLU A 180 0.54 -12.37 23.84
C GLU A 180 1.34 -12.51 22.53
N PHE A 181 0.67 -12.49 21.37
CA PHE A 181 1.33 -12.42 20.08
C PHE A 181 2.25 -11.20 20.00
N PHE A 182 1.71 -10.03 20.35
CA PHE A 182 2.38 -8.75 20.15
C PHE A 182 3.51 -8.56 21.15
N SER A 183 3.30 -8.92 22.42
CA SER A 183 4.34 -8.82 23.44
C SER A 183 5.51 -9.77 23.18
N SER A 184 5.26 -10.99 22.71
CA SER A 184 6.31 -11.96 22.38
C SER A 184 7.08 -11.58 21.10
N ARG A 185 6.37 -11.16 20.05
CA ARG A 185 6.97 -10.84 18.74
C ARG A 185 7.69 -9.50 18.71
N TYR A 186 7.18 -8.50 19.43
CA TYR A 186 7.68 -7.11 19.40
C TYR A 186 8.25 -6.64 20.72
N GLY A 187 8.56 -7.57 21.63
CA GLY A 187 9.28 -7.29 22.86
C GLY A 187 10.60 -6.54 22.61
N GLU A 188 11.13 -5.93 23.67
CA GLU A 188 12.39 -5.20 23.60
C GLU A 188 13.52 -6.10 23.07
N GLY A 189 14.31 -5.59 22.13
CA GLY A 189 15.37 -6.35 21.48
C GLY A 189 14.92 -7.40 20.46
N SER A 190 13.60 -7.58 20.23
CA SER A 190 13.10 -8.55 19.26
C SER A 190 13.67 -8.31 17.85
N PRO A 191 13.97 -9.39 17.09
CA PRO A 191 14.46 -9.26 15.73
C PRO A 191 13.51 -8.45 14.83
N GLN A 192 12.20 -8.63 14.97
CA GLN A 192 11.16 -7.98 14.17
C GLN A 192 11.15 -6.47 14.39
N LEU A 193 11.09 -6.04 15.65
CA LEU A 193 11.17 -4.61 15.99
C LEU A 193 12.51 -4.02 15.54
N SER A 194 13.61 -4.75 15.70
CA SER A 194 14.94 -4.31 15.22
C SER A 194 14.97 -4.05 13.72
N GLN A 195 14.31 -4.86 12.89
CA GLN A 195 14.24 -4.62 11.45
C GLN A 195 13.43 -3.35 11.12
N ILE A 196 12.31 -3.12 11.80
CA ILE A 196 11.50 -1.90 11.63
C ILE A 196 12.33 -0.66 11.94
N LEU A 197 13.02 -0.66 13.09
CA LEU A 197 13.87 0.46 13.50
C LEU A 197 15.05 0.68 12.55
N LYS A 198 15.69 -0.39 12.06
CA LYS A 198 16.76 -0.28 11.05
C LYS A 198 16.27 0.34 9.74
N THR A 199 15.05 0.00 9.32
CA THR A 199 14.41 0.62 8.16
C THR A 199 14.16 2.11 8.41
N ILE A 200 13.59 2.49 9.55
CA ILE A 200 13.38 3.90 9.92
C ILE A 200 14.70 4.66 9.89
N VAL A 201 15.76 4.14 10.51
CA VAL A 201 17.10 4.74 10.51
C VAL A 201 17.64 4.90 9.10
N LEU A 202 17.47 3.90 8.23
CA LEU A 202 17.87 4.00 6.83
C LEU A 202 17.12 5.12 6.10
N LEU A 203 15.79 5.19 6.26
CA LEU A 203 14.97 6.20 5.58
C LEU A 203 15.28 7.61 6.10
N ARG A 204 15.50 7.79 7.41
CA ARG A 204 16.00 9.04 8.00
C ARG A 204 17.38 9.42 7.44
N ALA A 205 18.26 8.45 7.21
CA ALA A 205 19.55 8.71 6.59
C ALA A 205 19.41 9.19 5.14
N PHE A 206 18.43 8.68 4.38
CA PHE A 206 18.10 9.17 3.05
C PHE A 206 17.53 10.59 3.08
N GLU A 207 16.65 10.88 4.03
CA GLU A 207 16.05 12.21 4.25
C GLU A 207 17.13 13.24 4.59
N LYS A 208 17.98 12.94 5.58
CA LYS A 208 19.10 13.80 5.99
C LYS A 208 20.07 14.11 4.85
N LYS A 209 20.29 13.14 3.95
CA LYS A 209 21.14 13.30 2.77
C LYS A 209 20.40 13.90 1.56
N LYS A 210 19.12 14.26 1.70
CA LYS A 210 18.26 14.80 0.64
C LYS A 210 18.28 13.93 -0.63
N ILE A 211 18.32 12.60 -0.46
CA ILE A 211 18.35 11.67 -1.60
C ILE A 211 16.95 11.62 -2.22
N ASN A 212 16.81 12.11 -3.46
CA ASN A 212 15.59 11.95 -4.22
C ASN A 212 15.50 10.52 -4.77
N LEU A 213 14.84 9.64 -4.02
CA LEU A 213 14.66 8.24 -4.41
C LEU A 213 13.68 8.04 -5.59
N PHE A 214 12.79 8.99 -5.87
CA PHE A 214 11.86 8.88 -7.01
C PHE A 214 12.57 8.99 -8.34
N SER A 215 13.69 9.75 -8.39
CA SER A 215 14.55 9.80 -9.58
C SER A 215 15.04 8.41 -10.01
N ALA A 216 15.25 7.49 -9.05
CA ALA A 216 15.66 6.12 -9.33
C ALA A 216 14.56 5.29 -10.03
N GLN A 217 13.30 5.71 -9.96
CA GLN A 217 12.20 5.06 -10.68
C GLN A 217 12.07 5.52 -12.13
N GLY A 218 12.81 6.56 -12.55
CA GLY A 218 12.61 7.19 -13.86
C GLY A 218 11.28 7.94 -13.97
N ILE A 219 10.61 8.20 -12.85
CA ILE A 219 9.45 9.08 -12.77
C ILE A 219 10.02 10.50 -12.68
N LYS A 220 9.82 11.30 -13.74
CA LYS A 220 10.11 12.73 -13.75
C LYS A 220 8.93 13.50 -13.20
#